data_AF-A0A1C0Y766-F1
#
_entry.id   AF-A0A1C0Y766-F1
#
_cell.length_a   1.000
_cell.length_b   1.000
_cell.length_c   1.000
_cell.angle_alpha   90.00
_cell.angle_beta   90.00
_cell.angle_gamma   90.00
#
_symmetry.space_group_name_H-M   'P 1'
#
loop_
_entity.id
_entity.type
_entity.pdbx_description
1 polymer ?
#
loop_
_entity_poly.entity_id
_entity_poly.type
_entity_poly.pdbx_seq_one_letter_code
_entity_poly.pdbx_strand_id
1 'polypeptide(L)'
;MFIIASTRPLPIHYDEHAKWYFKRGIYADRKVTYPFFVEVERGADLQPVIGYIERFISQYTQYEMAIHADDWYIHFYVQQQFRHAEFTNGVIYLKR
;
A
#
# COMPACT_ATOMS: atom_id res chain seq x y z
N MET A 1 -5.74 10.35 0.99
CA MET A 1 -5.66 9.16 1.84
C MET A 1 -5.95 7.96 0.95
N PHE A 2 -5.25 6.84 1.15
CA PHE A 2 -5.47 5.62 0.37
C PHE A 2 -5.30 4.39 1.27
N ILE A 3 -5.69 3.22 0.78
CA ILE A 3 -5.64 1.98 1.57
C ILE A 3 -4.61 1.04 0.97
N ILE A 4 -3.76 0.46 1.82
CA ILE A 4 -2.95 -0.71 1.47
C ILE A 4 -3.53 -1.89 2.24
N ALA A 5 -3.88 -2.96 1.53
CA ALA A 5 -4.47 -4.16 2.09
C ALA A 5 -3.67 -5.40 1.67
N SER A 6 -3.64 -6.44 2.49
CA SER A 6 -2.87 -7.66 2.22
C SER A 6 -3.41 -8.90 2.93
N THR A 7 -3.09 -10.07 2.38
CA THR A 7 -3.29 -11.38 3.02
C THR A 7 -2.40 -11.61 4.25
N ARG A 8 -1.35 -10.79 4.44
CA ARG A 8 -0.43 -10.87 5.59
C ARG A 8 -0.49 -9.62 6.47
N PRO A 9 -0.13 -9.71 7.77
CA PRO A 9 -0.11 -8.57 8.66
C PRO A 9 0.75 -7.42 8.14
N LEU A 10 0.16 -6.23 8.10
CA LEU A 10 0.79 -4.98 7.67
C LEU A 10 1.31 -4.21 8.89
N PRO A 11 2.58 -3.77 8.89
CA PRO A 11 3.15 -3.03 10.01
C PRO A 11 2.54 -1.62 10.13
N ILE A 12 2.21 -1.18 11.33
CA ILE A 12 1.88 0.23 11.57
C ILE A 12 3.18 1.01 11.50
N HIS A 13 3.19 2.15 10.81
CA HIS A 13 4.38 2.94 10.62
C HIS A 13 4.09 4.44 10.62
N TYR A 14 5.02 5.19 11.20
CA TYR A 14 4.95 6.64 11.24
C TYR A 14 6.30 7.21 10.81
N ASP A 15 6.26 8.13 9.86
CA ASP A 15 7.41 8.91 9.42
C ASP A 15 7.10 10.40 9.65
N GLU A 16 7.67 10.96 10.71
CA GLU A 16 7.53 12.37 11.09
C GLU A 16 8.10 13.32 10.04
N HIS A 17 9.22 12.94 9.42
CA HIS A 17 9.94 13.80 8.49
C HIS A 17 9.19 13.94 7.16
N ALA A 18 8.65 12.83 6.66
CA ALA A 18 7.91 12.81 5.41
C ALA A 18 6.39 13.02 5.61
N LYS A 19 5.94 13.15 6.87
CA LYS A 19 4.52 13.31 7.27
C LYS A 19 3.63 12.17 6.77
N TRP A 20 4.12 10.93 6.85
CA TRP A 20 3.35 9.74 6.49
C TRP A 20 2.85 8.99 7.71
N TYR A 21 1.56 8.67 7.68
CA TYR A 21 0.91 7.90 8.74
C TYR A 21 0.28 6.65 8.13
N PHE A 22 0.82 5.48 8.48
CA PHE A 22 0.28 4.17 8.13
C PHE A 22 -0.41 3.60 9.36
N LYS A 23 -1.70 3.91 9.49
CA LYS A 23 -2.51 3.58 10.67
C LYS A 23 -3.38 2.36 10.39
N ARG A 24 -3.67 1.59 11.44
CA ARG A 24 -4.64 0.49 11.34
C ARG A 24 -5.98 1.07 10.93
N GLY A 25 -6.52 0.62 9.81
CA GLY A 25 -7.85 1.05 9.40
C GLY A 25 -8.90 0.44 10.32
N ILE A 26 -9.95 1.21 10.63
CA ILE A 26 -11.06 0.78 11.49
C ILE A 26 -12.23 0.30 10.63
N TYR A 27 -12.39 0.92 9.45
CA TYR A 27 -13.40 0.56 8.45
C TYR A 27 -12.74 0.50 7.08
N ALA A 28 -12.91 -0.61 6.38
CA ALA A 28 -12.55 -0.71 4.97
C ALA A 28 -13.81 -0.63 4.11
N ASP A 29 -13.76 0.09 3.00
CA ASP A 29 -14.81 0.05 1.98
C ASP A 29 -15.00 -1.41 1.51
N ARG A 30 -16.20 -1.79 1.07
CA ARG A 30 -16.56 -3.14 0.58
C ARG A 30 -15.65 -3.62 -0.55
N LYS A 31 -14.93 -2.71 -1.20
CA LYS A 31 -13.96 -2.97 -2.27
C LYS A 31 -12.62 -3.51 -1.78
N VAL A 32 -12.32 -3.43 -0.47
CA VAL A 32 -11.10 -3.96 0.13
C VAL A 32 -11.34 -5.41 0.49
N THR A 33 -10.69 -6.33 -0.24
CA THR A 33 -10.97 -7.77 -0.17
C THR A 33 -10.02 -8.54 0.75
N TYR A 34 -9.04 -7.87 1.38
CA TYR A 34 -8.02 -8.53 2.18
C TYR A 34 -8.19 -8.31 3.70
N PRO A 35 -7.79 -9.30 4.52
CA PRO A 35 -8.05 -9.30 5.97
C PRO A 35 -7.22 -8.28 6.76
N PHE A 36 -6.03 -7.90 6.26
CA PHE A 36 -5.18 -6.89 6.90
C PHE A 36 -5.14 -5.65 6.04
N PHE A 37 -5.36 -4.47 6.63
CA PHE A 37 -5.29 -3.21 5.91
C PHE A 37 -4.81 -2.06 6.79
N VAL A 38 -4.15 -1.11 6.14
CA VAL A 38 -3.73 0.16 6.73
C VAL A 38 -4.28 1.31 5.90
N GLU A 39 -4.75 2.34 6.61
CA GLU A 39 -5.03 3.64 6.02
C GLU A 39 -3.73 4.43 5.96
N VAL A 40 -3.46 4.98 4.79
CA VAL A 40 -2.24 5.74 4.53
C VAL A 40 -2.60 7.20 4.29
N GLU A 41 -2.19 8.05 5.22
CA GLU A 41 -2.27 9.50 5.06
C GLU A 41 -1.06 10.02 4.29
N ARG A 42 -1.36 10.84 3.29
CA ARG A 42 -0.40 11.26 2.27
C ARG A 42 0.54 12.34 2.82
N GLY A 43 1.83 12.06 2.75
CA GLY A 43 2.90 13.06 2.82
C GLY A 43 3.27 13.63 1.45
N ALA A 44 4.25 14.54 1.41
CA ALA A 44 4.64 15.22 0.18
C ALA A 44 5.46 14.33 -0.79
N ASP A 45 6.23 13.38 -0.24
CA ASP A 45 7.12 12.46 -0.98
C ASP A 45 6.53 11.04 -0.97
N LEU A 46 6.54 10.31 -2.09
CA LEU A 46 6.06 8.92 -2.14
C LEU A 46 7.12 7.87 -1.74
N GLN A 47 8.38 8.25 -1.54
CA GLN A 47 9.44 7.32 -1.14
C GLN A 47 9.09 6.46 0.08
N PRO A 48 8.48 6.99 1.17
CA PRO A 48 8.10 6.17 2.31
C PRO A 48 7.09 5.07 1.98
N VAL A 49 6.24 5.26 0.97
CA VAL A 49 5.30 4.23 0.50
C VAL A 49 6.05 3.07 -0.14
N ILE A 50 7.07 3.37 -0.96
CA ILE A 50 7.89 2.33 -1.59
C ILE A 50 8.68 1.56 -0.55
N GLY A 51 9.39 2.26 0.34
CA GLY A 51 10.14 1.61 1.42
C GLY A 51 9.24 0.77 2.34
N TYR A 52 8.00 1.21 2.57
CA TYR A 52 7.00 0.44 3.29
C TYR A 52 6.64 -0.87 2.58
N ILE A 53 6.36 -0.81 1.27
CA ILE A 53 6.01 -1.99 0.46
C ILE A 53 7.21 -2.95 0.38
N GLU A 54 8.42 -2.46 0.11
CA GLU A 54 9.63 -3.28 0.03
C GLU A 54 9.94 -4.00 1.35
N ARG A 55 9.79 -3.28 2.47
CA ARG A 55 9.93 -3.86 3.80
C ARG A 55 8.91 -4.97 4.02
N PHE A 56 7.67 -4.80 3.59
CA PHE A 56 6.66 -5.85 3.65
C PHE A 56 7.03 -7.05 2.77
N ILE A 57 7.42 -6.82 1.52
CA ILE A 57 7.76 -7.87 0.56
C ILE A 57 8.96 -8.71 1.05
N SER A 58 9.94 -8.07 1.70
CA SER A 58 11.11 -8.79 2.23
C SER A 58 10.77 -9.70 3.43
N GLN A 59 9.64 -9.49 4.11
CA GLN A 59 9.22 -10.30 5.26
C GLN A 59 8.47 -11.58 4.87
N TYR A 60 7.91 -11.65 3.67
CA TYR A 60 7.01 -12.74 3.28
C TYR A 60 7.39 -13.35 1.93
N THR A 61 7.53 -14.67 1.90
CA THR A 61 7.78 -15.43 0.67
C THR A 61 6.54 -15.60 -0.20
N GLN A 62 5.35 -15.55 0.41
CA GLN A 62 4.04 -15.61 -0.24
C GLN A 62 3.12 -14.52 0.29
N TYR A 63 2.61 -13.68 -0.60
CA TYR A 63 1.73 -12.58 -0.25
C TYR A 63 0.85 -12.14 -1.43
N GLU A 64 -0.29 -11.55 -1.08
CA GLU A 64 -1.07 -10.73 -2.00
C GLU A 64 -1.30 -9.38 -1.32
N MET A 65 -1.13 -8.31 -2.07
CA MET A 65 -1.31 -6.94 -1.61
C MET A 65 -2.11 -6.15 -2.65
N ALA A 66 -3.04 -5.34 -2.18
CA ALA A 66 -3.79 -4.38 -2.98
C ALA A 66 -3.56 -2.97 -2.45
N ILE A 67 -3.31 -2.04 -3.35
CA ILE A 67 -3.19 -0.61 -3.06
C ILE A 67 -4.37 0.08 -3.74
N HIS A 68 -5.33 0.51 -2.93
CA HIS A 68 -6.54 1.22 -3.34
C HIS A 68 -6.28 2.72 -3.21
N ALA A 69 -5.87 3.35 -4.30
CA ALA A 69 -5.59 4.78 -4.35
C ALA A 69 -6.40 5.42 -5.48
N ASP A 70 -7.03 6.58 -5.25
CA ASP A 70 -7.67 7.33 -6.34
C ASP A 70 -6.67 8.24 -7.09
N ASP A 71 -5.46 8.38 -6.55
CA ASP A 71 -4.42 9.26 -7.09
C ASP A 71 -3.57 8.55 -8.15
N TRP A 72 -3.67 9.02 -9.39
CA TRP A 72 -2.89 8.55 -10.53
C TRP A 72 -1.37 8.62 -10.32
N TYR A 73 -0.89 9.57 -9.50
CA TYR A 73 0.53 9.73 -9.22
C TYR A 73 1.07 8.55 -8.40
N ILE A 74 0.27 8.04 -7.46
CA ILE A 74 0.62 6.84 -6.68
C ILE A 74 0.67 5.62 -7.60
N HIS A 75 -0.32 5.48 -8.50
CA HIS A 75 -0.35 4.39 -9.49
C HIS A 75 0.90 4.37 -10.35
N PHE A 76 1.21 5.50 -10.97
CA PHE A 76 2.38 5.64 -11.82
C PHE A 76 3.67 5.31 -11.06
N TYR A 77 3.82 5.84 -9.85
CA TYR A 77 5.04 5.66 -9.07
C TYR A 77 5.26 4.21 -8.61
N VAL A 78 4.20 3.55 -8.12
CA VAL A 78 4.27 2.14 -7.71
C VAL A 78 4.51 1.24 -8.92
N GLN A 79 3.86 1.49 -10.07
CA GLN A 79 4.10 0.73 -11.30
C GLN A 79 5.55 0.85 -11.79
N GLN A 80 6.17 2.02 -11.67
CA GLN A 80 7.57 2.20 -12.06
C GLN A 80 8.51 1.33 -11.22
N GLN A 81 8.26 1.20 -9.92
CA GLN A 81 9.13 0.43 -9.03
C GLN A 81 8.81 -1.07 -9.02
N PHE A 82 7.54 -1.44 -9.14
CA PHE A 82 7.10 -2.83 -9.11
C PHE A 82 6.59 -3.24 -10.48
N ARG A 83 7.51 -3.64 -11.37
CA ARG A 83 7.19 -4.02 -12.77
C ARG A 83 6.20 -5.19 -12.93
N HIS A 84 6.01 -5.97 -11.89
CA HIS A 84 5.08 -7.11 -11.85
C HIS A 84 3.72 -6.73 -11.25
N ALA A 85 3.50 -5.44 -10.95
CA ALA A 85 2.23 -4.95 -10.45
C ALA A 85 1.14 -5.03 -11.53
N GLU A 86 0.00 -5.62 -11.18
CA GLU A 86 -1.19 -5.60 -12.02
C GLU A 86 -2.06 -4.41 -11.64
N PHE A 87 -2.66 -3.73 -12.61
CA PHE A 87 -3.54 -2.58 -12.37
C PHE A 87 -4.93 -2.85 -12.92
N THR A 88 -5.96 -2.69 -12.08
CA THR A 88 -7.35 -2.89 -12.49
C THR A 88 -8.26 -2.00 -11.66
N ASN A 89 -9.14 -1.24 -12.30
CA ASN A 89 -10.18 -0.41 -11.67
C ASN A 89 -9.67 0.52 -10.55
N GLY A 90 -8.49 1.14 -10.72
CA GLY A 90 -7.92 2.03 -9.71
C GLY A 90 -7.26 1.32 -8.52
N VAL A 91 -7.00 0.01 -8.65
CA VAL A 91 -6.33 -0.80 -7.64
C VAL A 91 -5.06 -1.41 -8.22
N ILE A 92 -3.97 -1.34 -7.45
CA ILE A 92 -2.68 -1.95 -7.78
C ILE A 92 -2.56 -3.26 -7.01
N TYR A 93 -2.27 -4.35 -7.70
CA TYR A 93 -2.07 -5.66 -7.12
C TYR A 93 -0.62 -6.09 -7.21
N LEU A 94 -0.05 -6.45 -6.07
CA LEU A 94 1.28 -7.06 -5.94
C LEU A 94 1.10 -8.46 -5.36
N LYS A 95 1.62 -9.47 -6.05
CA LYS A 95 1.47 -10.87 -5.62
C LYS A 95 2.74 -11.67 -5.87
N ARG A 96 3.05 -12.57 -4.94
CA ARG A 96 4.12 -13.55 -5.04
C ARG A 96 3.72 -14.85 -4.37
#